data_AF-A0A533V979-F1
#
_entry.id   AF-A0A533V979-F1
#
_cell.length_a   1.000
_cell.length_b   1.000
_cell.length_c   1.000
_cell.angle_alpha   90.00
_cell.angle_beta   90.00
_cell.angle_gamma   90.00
#
_symmetry.space_group_name_H-M   'P 1'
#
loop_
_entity.id
_entity.type
_entity.pdbx_description
1 polymer ?
#
loop_
_entity_poly.entity_id
_entity_poly.type
_entity_poly.pdbx_seq_one_letter_code
_entity_poly.pdbx_strand_id
1 'polypeptide(L)'
;MKILSSQLQSKKKERKQFLIEDRRRRVASLLAQSRTETEIATELQVHVSTISRDVTYLKKQSQQFVYDLAKSDLAFYYKQCLDGIEEVRRKSWEIYNNHRSSHRNDFLTNAKDKLLCLKLIKECNEAKFALLKDGPSIMNLRLLEERISKIESR
;
A
#
# COMPACT_ATOMS: atom_id res chain seq x y z
N MET A 1 -28.67 38.78 -2.08
CA MET A 1 -28.19 38.23 -0.79
C MET A 1 -28.15 36.69 -0.69
N LYS A 2 -29.04 35.91 -1.35
CA LYS A 2 -29.06 34.43 -1.22
C LYS A 2 -27.82 33.68 -1.75
N ILE A 3 -27.07 34.27 -2.70
CA ILE A 3 -25.89 33.64 -3.34
C ILE A 3 -24.64 33.71 -2.44
N LEU A 4 -24.44 34.82 -1.71
CA LEU A 4 -23.31 34.92 -0.76
C LEU A 4 -23.51 33.99 0.45
N SER A 5 -24.75 33.79 0.91
CA SER A 5 -25.04 32.88 2.02
C SER A 5 -24.81 31.41 1.67
N SER A 6 -25.09 30.99 0.43
CA SER A 6 -24.85 29.60 0.00
C SER A 6 -23.35 29.31 -0.19
N GLN A 7 -22.59 30.26 -0.73
CA GLN A 7 -21.14 30.14 -0.88
C GLN A 7 -20.40 30.08 0.48
N LEU A 8 -20.85 30.84 1.48
CA LEU A 8 -20.30 30.78 2.83
C LEU A 8 -20.59 29.42 3.52
N GLN A 9 -21.79 28.86 3.30
CA GLN A 9 -22.17 27.56 3.84
C GLN A 9 -21.35 26.41 3.22
N SER A 10 -21.04 26.48 1.92
CA SER A 10 -20.17 25.50 1.24
C SER A 10 -18.77 25.48 1.84
N LYS A 11 -18.11 26.63 1.95
CA LYS A 11 -16.76 26.75 2.52
C LYS A 11 -16.67 26.24 3.97
N LYS A 12 -17.71 26.49 4.78
CA LYS A 12 -17.76 26.02 6.16
C LYS A 12 -17.87 24.49 6.24
N LYS A 13 -18.60 23.87 5.31
CA LYS A 13 -18.73 22.41 5.19
C LYS A 13 -17.40 21.76 4.78
N GLU A 14 -16.71 22.31 3.80
CA GLU A 14 -15.38 21.84 3.35
C GLU A 14 -14.35 21.90 4.48
N ARG A 15 -14.29 23.03 5.20
CA ARG A 15 -13.36 23.16 6.33
C ARG A 15 -13.64 22.14 7.44
N LYS A 16 -14.92 21.87 7.73
CA LYS A 16 -15.31 20.86 8.71
C LYS A 16 -14.90 19.46 8.26
N GLN A 17 -15.08 19.14 6.98
CA GLN A 17 -14.68 17.85 6.40
C GLN A 17 -13.17 17.65 6.50
N PHE A 18 -12.40 18.67 6.11
CA PHE A 18 -10.94 18.66 6.22
C PHE A 18 -10.46 18.37 7.64
N LEU A 19 -11.02 19.04 8.66
CA LEU A 19 -10.65 18.83 10.06
C LEU A 19 -10.95 17.41 10.56
N ILE A 20 -12.04 16.80 10.08
CA ILE A 20 -12.38 15.41 10.41
C ILE A 20 -11.38 14.46 9.76
N GLU A 21 -11.02 14.68 8.51
CA GLU A 21 -10.05 13.86 7.79
C GLU A 21 -8.64 13.98 8.37
N ASP A 22 -8.22 15.19 8.73
CA ASP A 22 -6.94 15.43 9.40
C ASP A 22 -6.88 14.69 10.75
N ARG A 23 -7.93 14.80 11.56
CA ARG A 23 -8.04 14.03 12.82
C ARG A 23 -7.97 12.53 12.57
N ARG A 24 -8.69 12.00 11.57
CA ARG A 24 -8.66 10.57 11.22
C ARG A 24 -7.28 10.09 10.79
N ARG A 25 -6.51 10.90 10.05
CA ARG A 25 -5.11 10.60 9.71
C ARG A 25 -4.24 10.49 10.96
N ARG A 26 -4.39 11.43 11.90
CA ARG A 26 -3.68 11.38 13.19
C ARG A 26 -4.07 10.15 14.02
N VAL A 27 -5.37 9.84 14.11
CA VAL A 27 -5.87 8.62 14.76
C VAL A 27 -5.26 7.37 14.13
N ALA A 28 -5.23 7.26 12.80
CA ALA A 28 -4.63 6.13 12.10
C ALA A 28 -3.14 5.96 12.43
N SER A 29 -2.38 7.06 12.47
CA SER A 29 -0.96 7.04 12.83
C SER A 29 -0.72 6.57 14.28
N LEU A 30 -1.58 6.99 15.23
CA LEU A 30 -1.46 6.58 16.63
C LEU A 30 -1.90 5.13 16.86
N LEU A 31 -2.92 4.65 16.14
CA LEU A 31 -3.31 3.24 16.13
C LEU A 31 -2.18 2.34 15.62
N ALA A 32 -1.43 2.78 14.59
CA ALA A 32 -0.27 2.06 14.08
C ALA A 32 0.88 1.95 15.10
N GLN A 33 0.91 2.84 16.11
CA GLN A 33 1.81 2.80 17.25
C GLN A 33 1.23 2.02 18.44
N SER A 34 0.16 1.25 18.22
CA SER A 34 -0.54 0.45 19.24
C SER A 34 -1.16 1.25 20.39
N ARG A 35 -1.47 2.54 20.18
CA ARG A 35 -2.19 3.36 21.18
C ARG A 35 -3.67 2.96 21.27
N THR A 36 -4.19 2.96 22.49
CA THR A 36 -5.61 2.72 22.79
C THR A 36 -6.48 3.94 22.47
N GLU A 37 -7.78 3.74 22.25
CA GLU A 37 -8.70 4.85 21.93
C GLU A 37 -8.77 5.92 23.03
N THR A 38 -8.58 5.54 24.30
CA THR A 38 -8.54 6.45 25.45
C THR A 38 -7.26 7.28 25.49
N GLU A 39 -6.11 6.69 25.20
CA GLU A 39 -4.85 7.42 25.07
C GLU A 39 -4.91 8.41 23.91
N ILE A 40 -5.43 7.98 22.76
CA ILE A 40 -5.60 8.83 21.57
C ILE A 40 -6.55 9.99 21.86
N ALA A 41 -7.66 9.74 22.55
CA ALA A 41 -8.60 10.78 22.96
C ALA A 41 -7.95 11.84 23.85
N THR A 42 -7.10 11.40 24.78
CA THR A 42 -6.34 12.29 25.68
C THR A 42 -5.33 13.11 24.90
N GLU A 43 -4.57 12.49 24.00
CA GLU A 43 -3.53 13.16 23.19
C GLU A 43 -4.13 14.18 22.20
N LEU A 44 -5.24 13.82 21.55
CA LEU A 44 -5.90 14.67 20.57
C LEU A 44 -6.87 15.68 21.19
N GLN A 45 -7.07 15.64 22.52
CA GLN A 45 -8.03 16.46 23.26
C GLN A 45 -9.45 16.37 22.69
N VAL A 46 -9.87 15.15 22.36
CA VAL A 46 -11.17 14.86 21.75
C VAL A 46 -11.86 13.79 22.57
N HIS A 47 -13.19 13.86 22.69
CA HIS A 47 -13.94 12.86 23.44
C HIS A 47 -13.76 11.45 22.86
N VAL A 48 -13.62 10.44 23.73
CA VAL A 48 -13.38 9.03 23.34
C VAL A 48 -14.38 8.54 22.31
N SER A 49 -15.68 8.84 22.46
CA SER A 49 -16.71 8.42 21.50
C SER A 49 -16.49 8.96 20.08
N THR A 50 -15.82 10.10 19.93
CA THR A 50 -15.46 10.65 18.61
C THR A 50 -14.31 9.86 18.00
N ILE A 51 -13.32 9.46 18.81
CA ILE A 51 -12.23 8.58 18.38
C ILE A 51 -12.79 7.21 17.97
N SER A 52 -13.69 6.61 18.77
CA SER A 52 -14.33 5.34 18.42
C SER A 52 -15.05 5.39 17.07
N ARG A 53 -15.77 6.48 16.78
CA ARG A 53 -16.43 6.67 15.47
C ARG A 53 -15.42 6.79 14.33
N ASP A 54 -14.29 7.44 14.55
CA ASP A 54 -13.22 7.52 13.56
C ASP A 54 -12.55 6.17 13.35
N VAL A 55 -12.32 5.39 14.40
CA VAL A 55 -11.81 4.01 14.32
C VAL A 55 -12.77 3.14 13.51
N THR A 56 -14.08 3.22 13.77
CA THR A 56 -15.09 2.50 12.97
C THR A 56 -15.04 2.91 11.50
N TYR A 57 -14.91 4.21 11.21
CA TYR A 57 -14.77 4.69 9.85
C TYR A 57 -13.50 4.15 9.18
N LEU A 58 -12.35 4.21 9.86
CA LEU A 58 -11.07 3.69 9.36
C LEU A 58 -11.14 2.19 9.08
N LYS A 59 -11.74 1.40 9.99
CA LYS A 59 -11.98 -0.04 9.77
C LYS A 59 -12.80 -0.29 8.50
N LYS A 60 -13.88 0.47 8.30
CA LYS A 60 -14.71 0.35 7.10
C LYS A 60 -13.94 0.75 5.83
N GLN A 61 -13.13 1.80 5.89
CA GLN A 61 -12.26 2.19 4.77
C GLN A 61 -11.24 1.11 4.43
N SER A 62 -10.60 0.49 5.42
CA SER A 62 -9.69 -0.64 5.19
C SER A 62 -10.40 -1.84 4.54
N GLN A 63 -11.60 -2.18 5.00
CA GLN A 63 -12.40 -3.25 4.41
C GLN A 63 -12.76 -2.96 2.95
N GLN A 64 -13.21 -1.73 2.66
CA GLN A 64 -13.53 -1.30 1.30
C GLN A 64 -12.30 -1.35 0.40
N PHE A 65 -11.15 -0.88 0.89
CA PHE A 65 -9.90 -0.95 0.15
C PHE A 65 -9.52 -2.38 -0.22
N VAL A 66 -9.60 -3.33 0.71
CA VAL A 66 -9.31 -4.76 0.44
C VAL A 66 -10.31 -5.34 -0.58
N TYR A 67 -11.58 -4.96 -0.50
CA TYR A 67 -12.60 -5.40 -1.45
C TYR A 67 -12.33 -4.85 -2.86
N ASP A 68 -12.07 -3.54 -3.00
CA ASP A 68 -11.79 -2.89 -4.28
C ASP A 68 -10.50 -3.44 -4.90
N LEU A 69 -9.49 -3.67 -4.06
CA LEU A 69 -8.24 -4.34 -4.42
C LEU A 69 -8.52 -5.73 -5.01
N ALA A 70 -9.29 -6.57 -4.31
CA ALA A 70 -9.62 -7.91 -4.78
C ALA A 70 -10.41 -7.91 -6.10
N LYS A 71 -11.36 -6.98 -6.23
CA LYS A 71 -12.32 -6.92 -7.34
C LYS A 71 -11.74 -6.36 -8.64
N SER A 72 -10.86 -5.37 -8.56
CA SER A 72 -10.49 -4.57 -9.75
C SER A 72 -8.99 -4.49 -9.98
N ASP A 73 -8.23 -4.23 -8.92
CA ASP A 73 -6.84 -3.83 -9.06
C ASP A 73 -5.83 -4.94 -8.77
N LEU A 74 -6.27 -6.11 -8.27
CA LEU A 74 -5.36 -7.17 -7.82
C LEU A 74 -4.36 -7.57 -8.91
N ALA A 75 -4.82 -7.73 -10.15
CA ALA A 75 -3.94 -8.08 -11.27
C ALA A 75 -2.96 -6.93 -11.63
N PHE A 76 -3.39 -5.68 -11.46
CA PHE A 76 -2.54 -4.51 -11.69
C PHE A 76 -1.41 -4.47 -10.65
N TYR A 77 -1.72 -4.59 -9.36
CA TYR A 77 -0.71 -4.63 -8.30
C TYR A 77 0.18 -5.87 -8.41
N TYR A 78 -0.40 -7.02 -8.79
CA TYR A 78 0.37 -8.24 -9.04
C TYR A 78 1.42 -8.03 -10.14
N LYS A 79 1.03 -7.41 -11.26
CA LYS A 79 1.97 -7.02 -12.32
C LYS A 79 3.03 -6.03 -11.81
N GLN A 80 2.61 -5.01 -11.06
CA GLN A 80 3.52 -4.00 -10.52
C GLN A 80 4.58 -4.60 -9.59
N CYS A 81 4.20 -5.57 -8.75
CA CYS A 81 5.13 -6.32 -7.90
C CYS A 81 6.13 -7.13 -8.73
N LEU A 82 5.68 -7.81 -9.78
CA LEU A 82 6.56 -8.54 -10.70
C LEU A 82 7.55 -7.60 -11.39
N ASP A 83 7.08 -6.46 -11.90
CA ASP A 83 7.92 -5.45 -12.55
C ASP A 83 8.97 -4.88 -11.57
N GLY A 84 8.57 -4.61 -10.33
CA GLY A 84 9.48 -4.12 -9.28
C GLY A 84 10.55 -5.14 -8.89
N ILE A 85 10.19 -6.43 -8.75
CA ILE A 85 11.14 -7.51 -8.48
C ILE A 85 12.16 -7.63 -9.63
N GLU A 86 11.71 -7.52 -10.88
CA GLU A 86 12.61 -7.54 -12.04
C GLU A 86 13.55 -6.34 -12.07
N GLU A 87 13.09 -5.15 -11.70
CA GLU A 87 13.94 -3.96 -11.64
C GLU A 87 15.05 -4.10 -10.58
N VAL A 88 14.71 -4.61 -9.39
CA VAL A 88 15.70 -4.89 -8.32
C VAL A 88 16.71 -5.93 -8.79
N ARG A 89 16.23 -7.01 -9.43
CA ARG A 89 17.08 -8.06 -9.99
C ARG A 89 18.06 -7.49 -11.04
N ARG A 90 17.57 -6.64 -11.95
CA ARG A 90 18.37 -5.98 -12.98
C ARG A 90 19.47 -5.10 -12.36
N LYS A 91 19.11 -4.21 -11.42
CA LYS A 91 20.09 -3.35 -10.73
C LYS A 91 21.13 -4.17 -9.97
N SER A 92 20.73 -5.29 -9.36
CA SER A 92 21.67 -6.20 -8.68
C SER A 92 22.67 -6.82 -9.66
N TRP A 93 22.24 -7.19 -10.87
CA TRP A 93 23.14 -7.64 -11.94
C TRP A 93 24.07 -6.53 -12.44
N GLU A 94 23.58 -5.30 -12.58
CA GLU A 94 24.40 -4.14 -12.95
C GLU A 94 25.50 -3.91 -11.91
N ILE A 95 25.19 -3.92 -10.62
CA ILE A 95 26.18 -3.78 -9.53
C ILE A 95 27.20 -4.92 -9.56
N TYR A 96 26.74 -6.16 -9.76
CA TYR A 96 27.60 -7.33 -9.87
C TYR A 96 28.59 -7.22 -11.06
N ASN A 97 28.13 -6.72 -12.21
CA ASN A 97 28.90 -6.63 -13.45
C ASN A 97 29.80 -5.37 -13.54
N ASN A 98 29.34 -4.23 -13.02
CA ASN A 98 30.03 -2.93 -13.13
C ASN A 98 31.29 -2.82 -12.25
N HIS A 99 31.55 -3.81 -11.39
CA HIS A 99 32.75 -3.91 -10.56
C HIS A 99 34.07 -4.11 -11.34
N ARG A 100 34.04 -4.08 -12.68
CA ARG A 100 35.22 -4.22 -13.55
C ARG A 100 35.89 -2.91 -13.95
N SER A 101 35.28 -1.74 -13.69
CA SER A 101 35.71 -0.47 -14.34
C SER A 101 36.28 0.62 -13.42
N SER A 102 36.29 0.47 -12.09
CA SER A 102 36.86 1.50 -11.21
C SER A 102 38.36 1.28 -10.98
N HIS A 103 39.15 2.15 -11.60
CA HIS A 103 40.57 2.34 -11.32
C HIS A 103 40.77 2.88 -9.89
N ARG A 104 41.66 2.20 -9.16
CA ARG A 104 42.36 2.58 -7.89
C ARG A 104 41.59 2.37 -6.58
N ASN A 105 42.16 1.46 -5.78
CA ASN A 105 42.12 1.38 -4.32
C ASN A 105 40.76 1.29 -3.62
N ASP A 106 40.09 0.15 -3.77
CA ASP A 106 39.23 -0.36 -2.69
C ASP A 106 39.48 -1.86 -2.49
N PHE A 107 40.43 -2.17 -1.61
CA PHE A 107 41.08 -3.48 -1.46
C PHE A 107 40.26 -4.49 -0.62
N LEU A 108 39.02 -4.18 -0.22
CA LEU A 108 38.25 -5.01 0.73
C LEU A 108 36.79 -5.35 0.36
N THR A 109 36.35 -5.03 -0.86
CA THR A 109 34.92 -5.04 -1.25
C THR A 109 34.72 -5.64 -2.65
N ASN A 110 34.97 -6.95 -2.84
CA ASN A 110 34.80 -7.54 -4.18
C ASN A 110 34.25 -8.98 -4.24
N ALA A 111 34.30 -9.75 -3.15
CA ALA A 111 33.67 -11.08 -3.09
C ALA A 111 32.37 -11.09 -2.27
N LYS A 112 32.36 -10.40 -1.12
CA LYS A 112 31.19 -10.32 -0.24
C LYS A 112 30.04 -9.54 -0.90
N ASP A 113 30.31 -8.41 -1.53
CA ASP A 113 29.26 -7.62 -2.18
C ASP A 113 28.69 -8.31 -3.41
N LYS A 114 29.55 -9.02 -4.15
CA LYS A 114 29.11 -9.91 -5.23
C LYS A 114 28.24 -11.04 -4.72
N LEU A 115 28.62 -11.67 -3.61
CA LEU A 115 27.81 -12.69 -2.96
C LEU A 115 26.47 -12.13 -2.47
N LEU A 116 26.45 -10.90 -1.94
CA LEU A 116 25.22 -10.21 -1.54
C LEU A 116 24.32 -9.90 -2.75
N CYS A 117 24.89 -9.43 -3.86
CA CYS A 117 24.14 -9.23 -5.11
C CYS A 117 23.55 -10.55 -5.62
N LEU A 118 24.34 -11.63 -5.63
CA LEU A 118 23.88 -12.95 -6.03
C LEU A 118 22.79 -13.50 -5.09
N LYS A 119 22.91 -13.25 -3.78
CA LYS A 119 21.89 -13.60 -2.79
C LYS A 119 20.59 -12.85 -3.07
N LEU A 120 20.66 -11.53 -3.30
CA LEU A 120 19.50 -10.72 -3.61
C LEU A 120 18.83 -11.15 -4.93
N ILE A 121 19.62 -11.50 -5.95
CA ILE A 121 19.11 -12.06 -7.21
C ILE A 121 18.37 -13.38 -6.97
N LYS A 122 18.92 -14.27 -6.13
CA LYS A 122 18.25 -15.51 -5.73
C LYS A 122 16.93 -15.23 -5.01
N GLU A 123 16.92 -14.32 -4.05
CA GLU A 123 15.73 -13.92 -3.30
C GLU A 123 14.65 -13.32 -4.22
N CYS A 124 15.03 -12.49 -5.20
CA CYS A 124 14.12 -11.98 -6.22
C CYS A 124 13.50 -13.12 -7.04
N ASN A 125 14.29 -14.11 -7.46
CA ASN A 125 13.78 -15.26 -8.22
C ASN A 125 12.82 -16.13 -7.37
N GLU A 126 13.14 -16.34 -6.09
CA GLU A 126 12.27 -17.06 -5.15
C GLU A 126 10.94 -16.31 -4.92
N ALA A 127 10.99 -15.00 -4.72
CA ALA A 127 9.80 -14.15 -4.58
C ALA A 127 8.95 -14.15 -5.85
N LYS A 128 9.57 -14.06 -7.03
CA LYS A 128 8.88 -14.15 -8.32
C LYS A 128 8.20 -15.50 -8.50
N PHE A 129 8.89 -16.59 -8.18
CA PHE A 129 8.33 -17.93 -8.27
C PHE A 129 7.16 -18.14 -7.29
N ALA A 130 7.28 -17.62 -6.06
CA ALA A 130 6.20 -17.64 -5.09
C ALA A 130 4.96 -16.91 -5.61
N LEU A 131 5.12 -15.69 -6.14
CA LEU A 131 4.01 -14.95 -6.75
C LEU A 131 3.38 -15.74 -7.90
N LEU A 132 4.19 -16.30 -8.81
CA LEU A 132 3.69 -17.08 -9.96
C LEU A 132 2.97 -18.35 -9.54
N LYS A 133 3.41 -19.01 -8.46
CA LYS A 133 2.71 -20.17 -7.87
C LYS A 133 1.30 -19.81 -7.42
N ASP A 134 1.10 -18.59 -6.92
CA ASP A 134 -0.20 -18.08 -6.46
C ASP A 134 -1.03 -17.43 -7.60
N GLY A 135 -0.39 -17.16 -8.75
CA GLY A 135 -1.00 -16.52 -9.93
C GLY A 135 -2.23 -17.23 -10.52
N PRO A 136 -2.27 -18.57 -10.62
CA PRO A 136 -3.46 -19.30 -11.07
C PRO A 136 -4.69 -19.03 -10.21
N SER A 137 -4.53 -18.85 -8.91
CA SER A 137 -5.63 -18.53 -7.99
C SER A 137 -6.22 -17.14 -8.27
N ILE A 138 -5.38 -16.18 -8.66
CA ILE A 138 -5.80 -14.81 -9.05
C ILE A 138 -6.54 -14.82 -10.39
N MET A 139 -6.07 -15.60 -11.37
CA MET A 139 -6.77 -15.77 -12.66
C MET A 139 -8.12 -16.47 -12.50
N ASN A 140 -8.18 -17.49 -11.63
CA ASN A 140 -9.42 -18.22 -11.34
C ASN A 140 -10.47 -17.35 -10.64
N LEU A 141 -10.05 -16.38 -9.81
CA LEU A 141 -10.96 -15.39 -9.22
C LEU A 141 -11.65 -14.52 -10.28
N ARG A 142 -10.90 -14.02 -11.28
CA ARG A 142 -11.50 -13.28 -12.41
C ARG A 142 -12.48 -14.12 -13.21
N LEU A 143 -12.14 -15.38 -13.48
CA LEU A 143 -13.04 -16.31 -14.15
C LEU A 143 -14.32 -16.58 -13.34
N LEU A 144 -14.22 -16.64 -12.01
CA LEU A 144 -15.39 -16.77 -11.13
C LEU A 144 -16.25 -15.51 -11.13
N GLU A 145 -15.65 -14.32 -11.09
CA GLU A 145 -16.37 -13.03 -11.19
C GLU A 145 -17.13 -12.92 -12.51
N GLU A 146 -16.49 -13.24 -13.65
CA GLU A 146 -17.16 -13.24 -14.96
C GLU A 146 -18.34 -14.22 -15.02
N ARG A 147 -18.22 -15.37 -14.35
CA ARG A 147 -19.30 -16.35 -14.26
C ARG A 147 -20.45 -15.85 -13.41
N ILE A 148 -20.17 -15.19 -12.28
CA ILE A 148 -21.20 -14.60 -11.41
C ILE A 148 -21.95 -13.49 -12.15
N SER A 149 -21.25 -12.56 -12.81
CA SER A 149 -21.90 -11.49 -13.57
C SER A 149 -22.81 -12.00 -14.68
N LYS A 150 -22.45 -13.12 -15.34
CA LYS A 150 -23.29 -13.77 -16.36
C LYS A 150 -24.55 -14.45 -15.79
N ILE A 151 -24.51 -14.85 -14.51
CA ILE A 151 -25.67 -15.45 -13.81
C ILE A 151 -26.60 -14.35 -13.31
N GLU A 152 -26.07 -13.26 -12.76
CA GLU A 152 -26.87 -12.12 -12.26
C GLU A 152 -27.54 -11.32 -13.39
N SER A 153 -27.02 -11.40 -14.63
CA SER A 153 -27.60 -10.75 -15.80
C SER A 153 -28.72 -11.56 -16.49
N ARG A 154 -29.11 -12.73 -15.96
CA ARG A 154 -30.20 -13.57 -16.46
C ARG A 154 -31.41 -13.48 -15.55
#